data_AF-Q9FBT6-F1
#
_entry.id   AF-Q9FBT6-F1
#
_cell.length_a   1.000
_cell.length_b   1.000
_cell.length_c   1.000
_cell.angle_alpha   90.00
_cell.angle_beta   90.00
_cell.angle_gamma   90.00
#
_symmetry.space_group_name_H-M   'P 1'
#
loop_
_entity.id
_entity.type
_entity.pdbx_description
1 polymer ?
#
loop_
_entity_poly.entity_id
_entity_poly.type
_entity_poly.pdbx_seq_one_letter_code
_entity_poly.pdbx_strand_id
1 'polypeptide(L)'
;MTGAQAPRRTSGTARTAALPRSCTKRKKIMFERILVAVDSSRTRLTTVHSAAAMARLTGARVRVLHVAASAATLAAVVPLEDDSEAESVLDEAVGVLRRSGVPAEGVMVHALTTQIAGVISETAAAWKADLLVLTPHRRDMFGALWDPRVSDAVVHTGRTAVLLVPEGDGNDPAEPPVTDR
;
A
#
# COMPACT_ATOMS: atom_id res chain seq x y z
N MET A 1 -33.75 -71.98 -43.88
CA MET A 1 -33.24 -70.60 -44.01
C MET A 1 -34.03 -69.74 -43.04
N THR A 2 -33.55 -69.60 -41.81
CA THR A 2 -34.24 -68.84 -40.75
C THR A 2 -33.18 -68.31 -39.80
N GLY A 3 -33.05 -66.98 -39.72
CA GLY A 3 -32.05 -66.30 -38.91
C GLY A 3 -32.51 -66.04 -37.48
N ALA A 4 -31.55 -66.03 -36.55
CA ALA A 4 -31.68 -65.53 -35.18
C ALA A 4 -30.26 -65.05 -34.76
N GLN A 5 -29.91 -63.80 -35.03
CA GLN A 5 -30.04 -62.63 -34.14
C GLN A 5 -29.00 -62.61 -33.01
N ALA A 6 -27.91 -61.86 -33.26
CA ALA A 6 -26.92 -61.47 -32.27
C ALA A 6 -27.46 -60.36 -31.35
N PRO A 7 -27.07 -60.31 -30.06
CA PRO A 7 -27.42 -59.21 -29.19
C PRO A 7 -26.59 -57.97 -29.54
N ARG A 8 -27.26 -56.91 -30.01
CA ARG A 8 -26.75 -55.55 -30.00
C ARG A 8 -26.82 -55.03 -28.57
N ARG A 9 -25.68 -54.68 -27.97
CA ARG A 9 -25.63 -53.78 -26.81
C ARG A 9 -24.89 -52.50 -27.20
N THR A 10 -25.60 -51.41 -26.97
CA THR A 10 -25.33 -50.03 -27.37
C THR A 10 -24.13 -49.45 -26.64
N SER A 11 -23.15 -48.93 -27.39
CA SER A 11 -22.15 -48.00 -26.87
C SER A 11 -22.80 -46.64 -26.63
N GLY A 12 -23.06 -46.33 -25.35
CA GLY A 12 -23.44 -44.98 -24.95
C GLY A 12 -22.26 -44.04 -25.18
N THR A 13 -22.37 -43.15 -26.17
CA THR A 13 -21.43 -42.06 -26.39
C THR A 13 -21.69 -41.02 -25.30
N ALA A 14 -20.78 -40.93 -24.32
CA ALA A 14 -20.76 -39.83 -23.38
C ALA A 14 -20.46 -38.54 -24.16
N ARG A 15 -21.48 -37.69 -24.33
CA ARG A 15 -21.31 -36.31 -24.79
C ARG A 15 -20.51 -35.58 -23.71
N THR A 16 -19.22 -35.37 -23.95
CA THR A 16 -18.42 -34.39 -23.20
C THR A 16 -19.01 -33.01 -23.47
N ALA A 17 -19.83 -32.52 -22.53
CA ALA A 17 -20.27 -31.14 -22.53
C ALA A 17 -19.03 -30.25 -22.38
N ALA A 18 -18.65 -29.57 -23.46
CA ALA A 18 -17.65 -28.53 -23.43
C ALA A 18 -18.17 -27.42 -22.49
N LEU A 19 -17.53 -27.30 -21.33
CA LEU A 19 -17.79 -26.21 -20.38
C LEU A 19 -17.52 -24.88 -21.09
N PRO A 20 -18.42 -23.87 -20.95
CA PRO A 20 -18.17 -22.56 -21.51
C PRO A 20 -16.92 -21.98 -20.85
N ARG A 21 -15.96 -21.56 -21.68
CA ARG A 21 -14.83 -20.72 -21.26
C ARG A 21 -15.40 -19.38 -20.81
N SER A 22 -15.73 -19.31 -19.52
CA SER A 22 -16.06 -18.07 -18.84
C SER A 22 -14.91 -17.10 -19.07
N CYS A 23 -15.16 -16.04 -19.85
CA CYS A 23 -14.31 -14.86 -19.86
C CYS A 23 -14.23 -14.37 -18.42
N THR A 24 -13.09 -14.59 -17.78
CA THR A 24 -12.74 -13.96 -16.52
C THR A 24 -12.78 -12.46 -16.75
N LYS A 25 -13.89 -11.80 -16.35
CA LYS A 25 -13.88 -10.37 -16.05
C LYS A 25 -12.72 -10.19 -15.08
N ARG A 26 -11.60 -9.62 -15.55
CA ARG A 26 -10.52 -9.17 -14.66
C ARG A 26 -11.19 -8.26 -13.63
N LYS A 27 -11.27 -8.77 -12.40
CA LYS A 27 -11.79 -8.04 -11.25
C LYS A 27 -10.99 -6.74 -11.18
N LYS A 28 -11.70 -5.61 -11.13
CA LYS A 28 -11.15 -4.26 -11.00
C LYS A 28 -10.06 -4.32 -9.92
N ILE A 29 -8.82 -4.15 -10.32
CA ILE A 29 -7.71 -4.11 -9.37
C ILE A 29 -7.92 -2.83 -8.55
N MET A 30 -8.04 -2.97 -7.23
CA MET A 30 -8.74 -1.99 -6.39
C MET A 30 -7.98 -0.69 -6.11
N PHE A 31 -6.65 -0.67 -6.23
CA PHE A 31 -5.82 0.49 -5.91
C PHE A 31 -5.06 0.98 -7.13
N GLU A 32 -5.29 2.23 -7.52
CA GLU A 32 -4.65 2.94 -8.63
C GLU A 32 -3.66 4.01 -8.14
N ARG A 33 -3.89 4.59 -6.95
CA ARG A 33 -3.12 5.70 -6.38
C ARG A 33 -2.81 5.47 -4.91
N ILE A 34 -1.60 5.00 -4.64
CA ILE A 34 -1.13 4.69 -3.29
C ILE A 34 -0.32 5.86 -2.74
N LEU A 35 -0.76 6.47 -1.64
CA LEU A 35 0.01 7.46 -0.88
C LEU A 35 0.78 6.75 0.22
N VAL A 36 2.07 7.01 0.33
CA VAL A 36 2.93 6.43 1.37
C VAL A 36 3.49 7.57 2.20
N ALA A 37 3.12 7.62 3.48
CA ALA A 37 3.71 8.58 4.41
C ALA A 37 5.00 7.98 4.99
N VAL A 38 6.09 8.71 4.86
CA VAL A 38 7.40 8.31 5.38
C VAL A 38 7.95 9.35 6.34
N ASP A 39 8.62 8.89 7.39
CA ASP A 39 9.35 9.71 8.34
C ASP A 39 10.86 9.42 8.24
N SER A 40 11.67 10.14 9.02
CA SER A 40 13.11 9.91 9.13
C SER A 40 13.47 8.65 9.95
N SER A 41 12.49 7.81 10.31
CA SER A 41 12.74 6.59 11.08
C SER A 41 13.37 5.48 10.23
N ARG A 42 13.89 4.45 10.93
CA ARG A 42 14.44 3.24 10.31
C ARG A 42 13.37 2.38 9.62
N THR A 43 12.13 2.48 10.07
CA THR A 43 11.01 1.68 9.56
C THR A 43 10.52 2.15 8.19
N ARG A 44 10.90 3.36 7.76
CA ARG A 44 10.54 3.94 6.45
C ARG A 44 10.71 2.96 5.29
N LEU A 45 11.83 2.23 5.24
CA LEU A 45 12.06 1.30 4.13
C LEU A 45 11.05 0.17 4.12
N THR A 46 10.69 -0.42 5.26
CA THR A 46 9.67 -1.48 5.34
C THR A 46 8.33 -1.02 4.78
N THR A 47 7.96 0.24 5.06
CA THR A 47 6.73 0.87 4.57
C THR A 47 6.76 1.10 3.07
N VAL A 48 7.90 1.59 2.56
CA VAL A 48 8.12 1.76 1.13
C VAL A 48 8.08 0.42 0.37
N HIS A 49 8.69 -0.63 0.92
CA HIS A 49 8.65 -1.97 0.32
C HIS A 49 7.24 -2.56 0.31
N SER A 50 6.48 -2.38 1.39
CA SER A 50 5.08 -2.81 1.47
C SER A 50 4.22 -2.11 0.41
N ALA A 51 4.42 -0.79 0.24
CA ALA A 51 3.75 -0.03 -0.80
C ALA A 51 4.18 -0.46 -2.21
N ALA A 52 5.46 -0.78 -2.41
CA ALA A 52 5.98 -1.30 -3.67
C ALA A 52 5.33 -2.64 -4.03
N ALA A 53 5.21 -3.55 -3.05
CA ALA A 53 4.55 -4.85 -3.24
C ALA A 53 3.08 -4.67 -3.66
N MET A 54 2.35 -3.78 -2.97
CA MET A 54 0.97 -3.45 -3.33
C MET A 54 0.88 -2.85 -4.73
N ALA A 55 1.72 -1.86 -5.05
CA ALA A 55 1.72 -1.21 -6.36
C ALA A 55 2.04 -2.18 -7.50
N ARG A 56 2.95 -3.14 -7.28
CA ARG A 56 3.28 -4.17 -8.29
C ARG A 56 2.14 -5.15 -8.51
N LEU A 57 1.43 -5.53 -7.45
CA LEU A 57 0.25 -6.38 -7.56
C LEU A 57 -0.89 -5.66 -8.28
N THR A 58 -0.99 -4.34 -8.13
CA THR A 58 -2.11 -3.58 -8.66
C THR A 58 -1.84 -2.78 -9.94
N GLY A 59 -0.58 -2.58 -10.30
CA GLY A 59 -0.20 -1.60 -11.32
C GLY A 59 -0.44 -0.15 -10.89
N ALA A 60 -0.55 0.13 -9.58
CA ALA A 60 -0.74 1.48 -9.08
C ALA A 60 0.50 2.36 -9.27
N ARG A 61 0.27 3.67 -9.26
CA ARG A 61 1.32 4.66 -9.02
C ARG A 61 1.40 5.01 -7.55
N VAL A 62 2.59 5.37 -7.11
CA VAL A 62 2.87 5.72 -5.72
C VAL A 62 3.26 7.19 -5.61
N ARG A 63 2.71 7.88 -4.62
CA ARG A 63 3.23 9.17 -4.17
C ARG A 63 3.82 8.99 -2.78
N VAL A 64 5.08 9.38 -2.61
CA VAL A 64 5.72 9.44 -1.31
C VAL A 64 5.47 10.81 -0.73
N LEU A 65 4.95 10.86 0.50
CA LEU A 65 4.80 12.07 1.28
C LEU A 65 5.77 12.01 2.45
N HIS A 66 6.65 13.00 2.55
CA HIS A 66 7.43 13.25 3.75
C HIS A 66 6.96 14.56 4.38
N VAL A 67 6.70 14.54 5.69
CA VAL A 67 6.25 15.73 6.42
C VAL A 67 7.39 16.21 7.30
N ALA A 68 8.04 17.29 6.87
CA ALA A 68 9.13 17.94 7.59
C ALA A 68 8.58 18.61 8.86
N ALA A 69 8.81 17.98 10.02
CA ALA A 69 8.12 18.36 11.25
C ALA A 69 8.79 19.54 11.97
N SER A 70 7.98 20.42 12.55
CA SER A 70 8.44 21.49 13.45
C SER A 70 7.71 21.43 14.79
N ALA A 71 8.41 21.71 15.88
CA ALA A 71 7.82 21.82 17.21
C ALA A 71 7.59 23.29 17.57
N ALA A 72 6.39 23.59 18.07
CA ALA A 72 6.10 24.88 18.69
C ALA A 72 6.49 24.85 20.18
N THR A 73 7.29 25.81 20.60
CA THR A 73 7.61 26.07 22.01
C THR A 73 7.00 27.41 22.42
N LEU A 74 7.00 27.72 23.73
CA LEU A 74 6.54 29.03 24.23
C LEU A 74 7.30 30.22 23.61
N ALA A 75 8.52 30.00 23.11
CA ALA A 75 9.40 31.05 22.62
C ALA A 75 9.54 31.08 21.08
N ALA A 76 9.39 29.95 20.40
CA ALA A 76 9.63 29.85 18.95
C ALA A 76 9.06 28.55 18.33
N VAL A 77 8.96 28.53 17.00
CA VAL A 77 8.80 27.31 16.19
C VAL A 77 10.20 26.84 15.78
N VAL A 78 10.52 25.58 16.08
CA VAL A 78 11.84 24.98 15.83
C VAL A 78 11.68 23.78 14.90
N PRO A 79 12.37 23.74 13.76
CA PRO A 79 12.44 22.55 12.90
C PRO A 79 13.01 21.36 13.67
N LEU A 80 12.41 20.18 13.50
CA LEU A 80 12.88 18.94 14.13
C LEU A 80 13.87 18.16 13.25
N GLU A 81 13.97 18.53 11.98
CA GLU A 81 14.90 17.96 11.01
C GLU A 81 15.37 19.04 10.04
N ASP A 82 16.52 18.81 9.42
CA ASP A 82 17.08 19.68 8.38
C ASP A 82 16.44 19.36 7.01
N ASP A 83 16.20 20.40 6.20
CA ASP A 83 15.56 20.23 4.89
C ASP A 83 16.36 19.31 3.95
N SER A 84 17.69 19.32 4.03
CA SER A 84 18.52 18.45 3.19
C SER A 84 18.43 16.98 3.62
N GLU A 85 18.26 16.72 4.92
CA GLU A 85 18.01 15.38 5.44
C GLU A 85 16.62 14.88 5.03
N ALA A 86 15.62 15.76 5.11
CA ALA A 86 14.24 15.50 4.70
C ALA A 86 14.13 15.19 3.20
N GLU A 87 14.84 15.95 2.35
CA GLU A 87 14.92 15.70 0.91
C GLU A 87 15.61 14.35 0.61
N SER A 88 16.73 14.06 1.28
CA SER A 88 17.41 12.77 1.15
C SER A 88 16.49 11.59 1.51
N VAL A 89 15.69 11.77 2.58
CA VAL A 89 14.68 10.79 3.01
C VAL A 89 13.63 10.54 1.91
N LEU A 90 13.15 11.61 1.28
CA LEU A 90 12.16 11.52 0.21
C LEU A 90 12.74 10.85 -1.05
N ASP A 91 13.94 11.28 -1.45
CA ASP A 91 14.63 10.80 -2.66
C ASP A 91 15.00 9.32 -2.56
N GLU A 92 15.46 8.87 -1.40
CA GLU A 92 15.74 7.45 -1.16
C GLU A 92 14.47 6.60 -1.35
N ALA A 93 13.35 7.02 -0.74
CA ALA A 93 12.08 6.30 -0.81
C ALA A 93 11.54 6.23 -2.25
N VAL A 94 11.57 7.36 -2.98
CA VAL A 94 11.19 7.41 -4.40
C VAL A 94 12.13 6.54 -5.24
N GLY A 95 13.42 6.57 -4.94
CA GLY A 95 14.44 5.75 -5.60
C GLY A 95 14.17 4.25 -5.45
N VAL A 96 13.84 3.78 -4.24
CA VAL A 96 13.49 2.37 -3.98
C VAL A 96 12.29 1.92 -4.81
N LEU A 97 11.23 2.74 -4.87
CA LEU A 97 10.02 2.44 -5.64
C LEU A 97 10.33 2.35 -7.14
N ARG A 98 11.06 3.33 -7.67
CA ARG A 98 11.43 3.36 -9.09
C ARG A 98 12.32 2.18 -9.47
N ARG A 99 13.31 1.81 -8.62
CA ARG A 99 14.14 0.61 -8.83
C ARG A 99 13.33 -0.68 -8.82
N SER A 100 12.19 -0.69 -8.12
CA SER A 100 11.24 -1.81 -8.10
C SER A 100 10.25 -1.81 -9.28
N GLY A 101 10.42 -0.90 -10.26
CA GLY A 101 9.57 -0.78 -11.44
C GLY A 101 8.21 -0.11 -11.18
N VAL A 102 8.07 0.59 -10.04
CA VAL A 102 6.83 1.29 -9.67
C VAL A 102 6.91 2.76 -10.07
N PRO A 103 5.92 3.31 -10.79
CA PRO A 103 5.85 4.75 -11.05
C PRO A 103 5.71 5.52 -9.74
N ALA A 104 6.70 6.35 -9.40
CA ALA A 104 6.74 7.08 -8.14
C ALA A 104 7.15 8.55 -8.27
N GLU A 105 6.49 9.39 -7.49
CA GLU A 105 6.78 10.81 -7.28
C GLU A 105 6.86 11.13 -5.78
N GLY A 106 7.62 12.16 -5.41
CA GLY A 106 7.79 12.61 -4.03
C GLY A 106 7.19 13.99 -3.81
N VAL A 107 6.63 14.22 -2.62
CA VAL A 107 6.19 15.52 -2.12
C VAL A 107 6.67 15.69 -0.69
N MET A 108 7.30 16.84 -0.41
CA MET A 108 7.67 17.27 0.92
C MET A 108 6.73 18.39 1.38
N VAL A 109 6.28 18.34 2.63
CA VAL A 109 5.45 19.38 3.23
C VAL A 109 5.96 19.70 4.62
N HIS A 110 6.08 20.98 4.97
CA HIS A 110 6.40 21.42 6.32
C HIS A 110 5.14 21.54 7.16
N ALA A 111 5.16 21.03 8.39
CA ALA A 111 4.02 21.11 9.30
C ALA A 111 4.46 21.13 10.76
N LEU A 112 3.61 21.69 11.63
CA LEU A 112 3.77 21.47 13.06
C LEU A 112 3.48 20.00 13.40
N THR A 113 4.13 19.46 14.43
CA THR A 113 3.89 18.09 14.90
C THR A 113 2.41 17.78 15.15
N THR A 114 1.65 18.77 15.63
CA THR A 114 0.21 18.68 15.88
C THR A 114 -0.66 18.67 14.62
N GLN A 115 -0.10 19.03 13.46
CA GLN A 115 -0.80 19.14 12.17
C GLN A 115 -0.52 17.99 11.21
N ILE A 116 0.47 17.13 11.51
CA ILE A 116 0.96 16.07 10.61
C ILE A 116 -0.18 15.20 10.06
N ALA A 117 -1.05 14.68 10.92
CA ALA A 117 -2.14 13.83 10.48
C ALA A 117 -3.15 14.54 9.56
N GLY A 118 -3.40 15.83 9.81
CA GLY A 118 -4.25 16.68 8.96
C GLY A 118 -3.62 16.84 7.58
N VAL A 119 -2.32 17.18 7.53
CA VAL A 119 -1.55 17.32 6.29
C VAL A 119 -1.53 16.02 5.48
N ILE A 120 -1.33 14.87 6.13
CA ILE A 120 -1.38 13.55 5.47
C ILE A 120 -2.76 13.32 4.84
N SER A 121 -3.83 13.60 5.60
CA SER A 121 -5.21 13.36 5.16
C SER A 121 -5.63 14.30 4.02
N GLU A 122 -5.27 15.58 4.11
CA GLU A 122 -5.48 16.57 3.07
C GLU A 122 -4.70 16.23 1.80
N THR A 123 -3.44 15.79 1.94
CA THR A 123 -2.62 15.34 0.80
C THR A 123 -3.22 14.11 0.13
N ALA A 124 -3.71 13.14 0.92
CA ALA A 124 -4.39 11.96 0.42
C ALA A 124 -5.66 12.34 -0.37
N ALA A 125 -6.48 13.23 0.19
CA ALA A 125 -7.71 13.70 -0.44
C ALA A 125 -7.42 14.50 -1.73
N ALA A 126 -6.48 15.45 -1.68
CA ALA A 126 -6.12 16.30 -2.82
C ALA A 126 -5.55 15.48 -3.98
N TRP A 127 -4.73 14.48 -3.69
CA TRP A 127 -4.20 13.56 -4.70
C TRP A 127 -5.17 12.42 -5.07
N LYS A 128 -6.29 12.32 -4.35
CA LYS A 128 -7.33 11.29 -4.51
C LYS A 128 -6.77 9.88 -4.31
N ALA A 129 -5.90 9.69 -3.31
CA ALA A 129 -5.36 8.38 -2.95
C ALA A 129 -6.50 7.39 -2.68
N ASP A 130 -6.35 6.15 -3.12
CA ASP A 130 -7.28 5.05 -2.82
C ASP A 130 -6.69 4.06 -1.79
N LEU A 131 -5.39 4.16 -1.52
CA LEU A 131 -4.70 3.49 -0.42
C LEU A 131 -3.72 4.46 0.25
N LEU A 132 -3.77 4.54 1.57
CA LEU A 132 -2.82 5.24 2.42
C LEU A 132 -1.99 4.21 3.19
N VAL A 133 -0.67 4.23 3.01
CA VAL A 133 0.27 3.34 3.68
C VAL A 133 1.08 4.14 4.70
N LEU A 134 1.07 3.71 5.95
CA LEU A 134 1.67 4.41 7.09
C LEU A 134 2.41 3.41 7.98
N THR A 135 3.46 3.87 8.66
CA THR A 135 3.99 3.17 9.84
C THR A 135 3.28 3.68 11.09
N PRO A 136 2.80 2.83 12.01
CA PRO A 136 2.37 3.28 13.32
C PRO A 136 3.62 3.65 14.13
N HIS A 137 4.01 4.93 14.13
CA HIS A 137 5.11 5.40 14.97
C HIS A 137 4.76 6.63 15.80
N ARG A 138 4.98 6.47 17.12
CA ARG A 138 4.78 7.41 18.24
C ARG A 138 3.33 7.90 18.40
N ARG A 139 2.80 7.67 19.60
CA ARG A 139 1.45 8.00 20.09
C ARG A 139 1.03 9.46 19.86
N ASP A 140 2.00 10.31 19.55
CA ASP A 140 1.88 11.76 19.39
C ASP A 140 1.68 12.18 17.91
N MET A 141 2.20 11.41 16.94
CA MET A 141 2.23 11.80 15.52
C MET A 141 1.02 11.31 14.73
N PHE A 142 0.47 10.16 15.10
CA PHE A 142 -0.76 9.60 14.52
C PHE A 142 -1.96 9.66 15.47
N GLY A 143 -1.86 10.37 16.60
CA GLY A 143 -2.98 10.53 17.55
C GLY A 143 -4.23 11.10 16.87
N ALA A 144 -4.04 11.92 15.82
CA ALA A 144 -5.13 12.41 15.00
C ALA A 144 -5.63 11.40 13.97
N LEU A 145 -4.87 10.39 13.54
CA LEU A 145 -5.44 9.26 12.77
C LEU A 145 -6.47 8.47 13.60
N TRP A 146 -6.33 8.50 14.93
CA TRP A 146 -7.33 8.00 15.90
C TRP A 146 -8.32 9.07 16.38
N ASP A 147 -8.19 10.32 15.94
CA ASP A 147 -9.26 11.29 16.11
C ASP A 147 -10.42 10.82 15.23
N PRO A 148 -11.61 10.57 15.82
CA PRO A 148 -12.79 10.17 15.09
C PRO A 148 -13.07 11.04 13.86
N ARG A 149 -12.62 12.31 13.85
CA ARG A 149 -12.83 13.27 12.76
C ARG A 149 -11.88 13.12 11.58
N VAL A 150 -10.65 12.66 11.78
CA VAL A 150 -9.71 12.39 10.67
C VAL A 150 -9.91 10.97 10.14
N SER A 151 -10.20 10.02 11.03
CA SER A 151 -10.80 8.75 10.63
C SER A 151 -12.10 9.00 9.83
N ASP A 152 -13.00 9.91 10.25
CA ASP A 152 -14.15 10.31 9.42
C ASP A 152 -13.74 11.01 8.12
N ALA A 153 -12.72 11.88 8.13
CA ALA A 153 -12.33 12.59 6.91
C ALA A 153 -11.75 11.63 5.84
N VAL A 154 -10.92 10.67 6.26
CA VAL A 154 -10.27 9.68 5.40
C VAL A 154 -11.21 8.51 5.05
N VAL A 155 -12.08 8.09 5.97
CA VAL A 155 -12.97 6.92 5.80
C VAL A 155 -14.39 7.30 5.34
N HIS A 156 -14.91 8.47 5.73
CA HIS A 156 -16.28 8.92 5.44
C HIS A 156 -16.37 9.85 4.21
N THR A 157 -15.33 10.63 3.91
CA THR A 157 -15.29 11.52 2.72
C THR A 157 -14.55 10.91 1.52
N GLY A 158 -13.80 9.82 1.72
CA GLY A 158 -13.02 9.15 0.68
C GLY A 158 -13.09 7.62 0.79
N ARG A 159 -13.05 6.93 -0.35
CA ARG A 159 -12.93 5.47 -0.42
C ARG A 159 -11.48 4.99 -0.14
N THR A 160 -10.74 5.71 0.70
CA THR A 160 -9.29 5.52 0.85
C THR A 160 -9.04 4.47 1.93
N ALA A 161 -8.54 3.30 1.52
CA ALA A 161 -8.14 2.26 2.46
C ALA A 161 -6.88 2.68 3.22
N VAL A 162 -6.68 2.18 4.44
CA VAL A 162 -5.48 2.43 5.25
C VAL A 162 -4.76 1.12 5.50
N LEU A 163 -3.46 1.08 5.23
CA LEU A 163 -2.55 -0.03 5.54
C LEU A 163 -1.52 0.45 6.57
N LEU A 164 -1.56 -0.16 7.75
CA LEU A 164 -0.56 0.05 8.79
C LEU A 164 0.52 -1.02 8.67
N VAL A 165 1.75 -0.58 8.43
CA VAL A 165 2.92 -1.44 8.31
C VAL A 165 3.58 -1.52 9.68
N PRO A 166 3.57 -2.69 10.36
CA PRO A 166 4.20 -2.82 11.67
C PRO A 166 5.68 -2.49 11.58
N GLU A 167 6.22 -2.03 12.68
CA GLU A 167 7.65 -1.92 12.81
C GLU A 167 8.24 -3.32 12.90
N GLY A 168 9.19 -3.63 12.03
CA GLY A 168 10.08 -4.73 12.32
C GLY A 168 10.89 -4.32 13.54
N ASP A 169 10.62 -4.93 14.69
CA ASP A 169 11.65 -5.04 15.69
C ASP A 169 12.85 -5.69 14.99
N GLY A 170 14.07 -5.20 15.20
CA GLY A 170 15.28 -5.76 14.56
C GLY A 170 15.63 -7.18 15.00
N ASN A 171 14.61 -7.97 15.36
CA ASN A 171 14.62 -9.31 15.93
C ASN A 171 13.68 -10.27 15.16
N ASP A 172 13.22 -9.92 13.96
CA ASP A 172 12.55 -10.90 13.09
C ASP A 172 13.54 -12.06 12.86
N PRO A 173 13.24 -13.30 13.31
CA PRO A 173 14.18 -14.40 13.18
C PRO A 173 14.49 -14.58 11.71
N ALA A 174 15.79 -14.59 11.39
CA ALA A 174 16.31 -14.86 10.07
C ALA A 174 15.43 -15.91 9.38
N GLU A 175 14.88 -15.51 8.23
CA GLU A 175 14.20 -16.40 7.28
C GLU A 175 14.97 -17.74 7.29
N PRO A 176 14.37 -18.86 7.76
CA PRO A 176 15.10 -20.10 7.79
C PRO A 176 15.53 -20.40 6.35
N PRO A 177 16.78 -20.84 6.14
CA PRO A 177 17.27 -21.09 4.79
C PRO A 177 16.26 -22.01 4.11
N VAL A 178 15.73 -21.56 2.96
CA VAL A 178 15.08 -22.45 2.00
C VAL A 178 16.14 -23.49 1.63
N THR A 179 16.08 -24.62 2.32
CA THR A 179 16.82 -25.81 1.93
C THR A 179 16.09 -26.34 0.70
N ASP A 180 16.66 -26.06 -0.46
CA ASP A 180 16.27 -26.71 -1.70
C ASP A 180 16.46 -28.24 -1.53
N ARG A 181 15.52 -29.01 -2.06
CA ARG A 181 15.51 -30.48 -1.98
C ARG A 181 16.31 -31.11 -3.11
#